data_AF-A0A2A2TCC5-F1
#
_entry.id   AF-A0A2A2TCC5-F1
#
_cell.length_a   1.000
_cell.length_b   1.000
_cell.length_c   1.000
_cell.angle_alpha   90.00
_cell.angle_beta   90.00
_cell.angle_gamma   90.00
#
_symmetry.space_group_name_H-M   'P 1'
#
loop_
_entity.id
_entity.type
_entity.pdbx_description
1 polymer ?
#
loop_
_entity_poly.entity_id
_entity_poly.type
_entity_poly.pdbx_seq_one_letter_code
_entity_poly.pdbx_strand_id
1 'polypeptide(L)'
;MNIYVETNFVLELTFKQEQSQSCEDILILCEQQRAKLIVPAYSLAEPHEKLNRQAKSRKELQKSLNTELGQLSRTSSYTSRIKSIQDIASLIVQSNEEERNRFIQYRERLLNVAEIVPLNTEILKEAASSETIYDLTPQDAFVYASVIQHLRHSQPLQACFLNRNFKDFDSPDIIDELSKFNCRMIPRFDHGLSFLQAQTSHLDSD
;
A
#
# COMPACT_ATOMS: atom_id res chain seq x y z
N MET A 1 14.50 -13.95 -5.64
CA MET A 1 14.34 -13.18 -4.39
C MET A 1 12.87 -12.98 -4.10
N ASN A 2 12.46 -13.03 -2.83
CA ASN A 2 11.08 -12.76 -2.40
C ASN A 2 10.93 -11.31 -1.93
N ILE A 3 9.89 -10.62 -2.37
CA ILE A 3 9.57 -9.24 -1.99
C ILE A 3 8.22 -9.25 -1.31
N TYR A 4 8.22 -8.98 -0.01
CA TYR A 4 6.99 -8.82 0.77
C TYR A 4 6.59 -7.35 0.75
N VAL A 5 5.30 -7.07 0.55
CA VAL A 5 4.76 -5.71 0.56
C VAL A 5 3.55 -5.59 1.47
N GLU A 6 3.40 -4.43 2.11
CA GLU A 6 2.25 -4.10 2.95
C GLU A 6 1.15 -3.34 2.18
N THR A 7 0.09 -2.92 2.89
CA THR A 7 -1.02 -2.15 2.33
C THR A 7 -0.57 -0.87 1.62
N ASN A 8 0.39 -0.11 2.19
CA ASN A 8 0.82 1.16 1.60
C ASN A 8 1.38 1.01 0.18
N PHE A 9 1.92 -0.15 -0.20
CA PHE A 9 2.35 -0.39 -1.58
C PHE A 9 1.19 -0.29 -2.57
N VAL A 10 0.04 -0.90 -2.23
CA VAL A 10 -1.18 -0.86 -3.04
C VAL A 10 -1.78 0.55 -3.05
N LEU A 11 -1.69 1.26 -1.93
CA LEU A 11 -2.18 2.63 -1.80
C LEU A 11 -1.35 3.63 -2.62
N GLU A 12 -0.03 3.50 -2.61
CA GLU A 12 0.88 4.32 -3.42
C GLU A 12 0.53 4.23 -4.90
N LEU A 13 0.35 3.00 -5.43
CA LEU A 13 -0.05 2.75 -6.80
C LEU A 13 -1.43 3.34 -7.13
N THR A 14 -2.40 3.13 -6.24
CA THR A 14 -3.80 3.54 -6.41
C THR A 14 -3.95 5.07 -6.43
N PHE A 15 -3.35 5.73 -5.45
CA PHE A 15 -3.49 7.16 -5.23
C PHE A 15 -2.41 7.98 -5.94
N LYS A 16 -1.45 7.33 -6.63
CA LYS A 16 -0.30 7.98 -7.28
C LYS A 16 0.42 8.92 -6.31
N GLN A 17 0.77 8.40 -5.12
CA GLN A 17 1.49 9.20 -4.12
C GLN A 17 2.99 9.27 -4.48
N GLU A 18 3.79 9.82 -3.56
CA GLU A 18 5.20 10.19 -3.77
C GLU A 18 6.06 9.05 -4.32
N GLN A 19 5.84 7.81 -3.87
CA GLN A 19 6.66 6.65 -4.23
C GLN A 19 5.97 5.72 -5.23
N SER A 20 4.89 6.19 -5.86
CA SER A 20 4.11 5.41 -6.82
C SER A 20 4.93 4.91 -8.01
N GLN A 21 5.87 5.71 -8.52
CA GLN A 21 6.75 5.28 -9.61
C GLN A 21 7.66 4.13 -9.18
N SER A 22 8.22 4.20 -7.97
CA SER A 22 9.05 3.11 -7.46
C SER A 22 8.25 1.83 -7.25
N CYS A 23 7.00 1.94 -6.78
CA CYS A 23 6.10 0.79 -6.68
C CYS A 23 5.78 0.18 -8.06
N GLU A 24 5.57 1.03 -9.06
CA GLU A 24 5.31 0.60 -10.45
C GLU A 24 6.52 -0.16 -11.02
N ASP A 25 7.73 0.38 -10.85
CA ASP A 25 8.95 -0.25 -11.33
C ASP A 25 9.20 -1.60 -10.63
N ILE A 26 8.91 -1.70 -9.32
CA ILE A 26 8.96 -2.97 -8.58
C ILE A 26 7.96 -3.97 -9.16
N LEU A 27 6.74 -3.55 -9.44
CA LEU A 27 5.71 -4.41 -10.02
C LEU A 27 6.13 -4.92 -11.40
N ILE A 28 6.70 -4.05 -12.24
CA ILE A 28 7.22 -4.41 -13.57
C ILE A 28 8.36 -5.44 -13.46
N LEU A 29 9.27 -5.30 -12.50
CA LEU A 29 10.33 -6.29 -12.26
C LEU A 29 9.75 -7.66 -11.90
N CYS A 30 8.69 -7.69 -11.10
CA CYS A 30 8.00 -8.93 -10.72
C CYS A 30 7.19 -9.51 -11.89
N GLU A 31 6.55 -8.68 -12.71
CA GLU A 31 5.87 -9.09 -13.96
C GLU A 31 6.83 -9.77 -14.93
N GLN A 32 8.09 -9.33 -14.94
CA GLN A 32 9.18 -9.91 -15.74
C GLN A 32 9.85 -11.12 -15.05
N GLN A 33 9.28 -11.61 -13.94
CA GLN A 33 9.76 -12.76 -13.17
C GLN A 33 11.20 -12.60 -12.62
N ARG A 34 11.71 -11.36 -12.53
CA ARG A 34 13.04 -11.08 -11.96
C ARG A 34 13.06 -11.15 -10.43
N ALA A 35 11.89 -11.00 -9.82
CA ALA A 35 11.66 -11.25 -8.40
C ALA A 35 10.23 -11.77 -8.19
N LYS A 36 9.98 -12.38 -7.02
CA LYS A 36 8.65 -12.85 -6.63
C LYS A 36 8.02 -11.82 -5.71
N LEU A 37 6.84 -11.33 -6.07
CA LEU A 37 6.04 -10.44 -5.23
C LEU A 37 5.15 -11.29 -4.32
N ILE A 38 5.20 -11.06 -3.01
CA ILE A 38 4.39 -11.73 -2.00
C ILE A 38 3.55 -10.66 -1.31
N VAL A 39 2.23 -10.85 -1.27
CA VAL A 39 1.30 -9.87 -0.70
C VAL A 39 0.36 -10.57 0.29
N PRO A 40 0.30 -10.15 1.56
CA PRO A 40 -0.75 -10.59 2.47
C PRO A 40 -2.14 -10.25 1.92
N ALA A 41 -3.08 -11.20 1.94
CA ALA A 41 -4.43 -10.96 1.45
C ALA A 41 -5.11 -9.76 2.12
N TYR A 42 -4.80 -9.52 3.40
CA TYR A 42 -5.30 -8.37 4.15
C TYR A 42 -4.89 -7.02 3.52
N SER A 43 -3.67 -6.93 2.99
CA SER A 43 -3.15 -5.73 2.32
C SER A 43 -3.87 -5.37 1.02
N LEU A 44 -4.61 -6.31 0.42
CA LEU A 44 -5.47 -6.08 -0.74
C LEU A 44 -6.90 -5.70 -0.35
N ALA A 45 -7.35 -6.08 0.85
CA ALA A 45 -8.70 -5.80 1.33
C ALA A 45 -8.82 -4.39 1.93
N GLU A 46 -7.85 -3.95 2.72
CA GLU A 46 -7.86 -2.65 3.40
C GLU A 46 -8.03 -1.43 2.45
N PRO A 47 -7.40 -1.38 1.25
CA PRO A 47 -7.58 -0.28 0.32
C PRO A 47 -9.05 -0.07 -0.11
N HIS A 48 -9.86 -1.13 -0.17
CA HIS A 48 -11.29 -1.02 -0.49
C HIS A 48 -12.04 -0.17 0.55
N GLU A 49 -11.78 -0.40 1.83
CA GLU A 49 -12.41 0.35 2.90
C GLU A 49 -11.98 1.82 2.86
N LYS A 50 -10.67 2.06 2.68
CA LYS A 50 -10.10 3.40 2.61
C LYS A 50 -10.68 4.21 1.44
N LEU A 51 -10.79 3.62 0.25
CA LEU A 51 -11.44 4.22 -0.92
C LEU A 51 -12.91 4.57 -0.66
N ASN A 52 -13.66 3.65 -0.07
CA ASN A 52 -15.08 3.88 0.24
C ASN A 52 -15.26 5.01 1.26
N ARG A 53 -14.45 5.03 2.33
CA ARG A 53 -14.47 6.07 3.35
C ARG A 53 -14.13 7.44 2.77
N GLN A 54 -13.10 7.50 1.92
CA GLN A 54 -12.67 8.74 1.28
C GLN A 54 -13.72 9.26 0.28
N ALA A 55 -14.34 8.38 -0.52
CA ALA A 55 -15.41 8.76 -1.44
C ALA A 55 -16.63 9.32 -0.69
N LYS A 56 -17.00 8.73 0.46
CA LYS A 56 -18.09 9.24 1.31
C LYS A 56 -17.76 10.63 1.86
N SER A 57 -16.57 10.78 2.45
CA SER A 57 -16.11 12.06 3.00
C SER A 57 -16.05 13.17 1.93
N ARG A 58 -15.56 12.86 0.73
CA ARG A 58 -15.50 13.81 -0.40
C ARG A 58 -16.89 14.21 -0.90
N LYS A 59 -17.85 13.28 -0.96
CA LYS A 59 -19.25 13.59 -1.30
C LYS A 59 -19.91 14.50 -0.26
N GLU A 60 -19.67 14.25 1.02
CA GLU A 60 -20.17 15.10 2.12
C GLU A 60 -19.56 16.51 2.02
N LEU A 61 -18.26 16.61 1.79
CA LEU A 61 -17.58 17.90 1.58
C LEU A 61 -18.14 18.66 0.38
N GLN A 62 -18.36 17.99 -0.75
CA GLN A 62 -18.95 18.62 -1.95
C GLN A 62 -20.36 19.16 -1.65
N LYS A 63 -21.19 18.40 -0.93
CA LYS A 63 -22.55 18.82 -0.56
C LYS A 63 -22.52 20.07 0.32
N SER A 64 -21.64 20.10 1.31
CA SER A 64 -21.45 21.25 2.20
C SER A 64 -20.95 22.47 1.42
N LEU A 65 -19.94 22.30 0.55
CA LEU A 65 -19.41 23.38 -0.29
C LEU A 65 -20.48 23.96 -1.23
N ASN A 66 -21.26 23.11 -1.90
CA ASN A 66 -22.32 23.55 -2.80
C ASN A 66 -23.40 24.36 -2.06
N THR A 67 -23.70 24.00 -0.81
CA THR A 67 -24.66 24.73 0.03
C THR A 67 -24.15 26.14 0.35
N GLU A 68 -22.91 26.27 0.82
CA GLU A 68 -22.28 27.56 1.12
C GLU A 68 -22.11 28.45 -0.12
N LEU A 69 -21.66 27.86 -1.23
CA LEU A 69 -21.49 28.59 -2.50
C LEU A 69 -22.83 29.08 -3.06
N GLY A 70 -23.91 28.32 -2.90
CA GLY A 70 -25.25 28.74 -3.29
C GLY A 70 -25.82 29.88 -2.44
N GLN A 71 -25.36 30.04 -1.19
CA GLN A 71 -25.67 31.21 -0.38
C GLN A 71 -24.86 32.43 -0.82
N LEU A 72 -23.55 32.23 -1.08
CA LEU A 72 -22.63 33.28 -1.52
C LEU A 72 -22.90 33.79 -2.94
N SER A 73 -23.47 32.96 -3.82
CA SER A 73 -23.79 33.34 -5.20
C SER A 73 -24.87 34.43 -5.31
N ARG A 74 -25.57 34.72 -4.21
CA ARG A 74 -26.52 35.84 -4.10
C ARG A 74 -25.82 37.19 -3.97
N THR A 75 -24.51 37.20 -3.76
CA THR A 75 -23.70 38.42 -3.62
C THR A 75 -22.90 38.65 -4.91
N SER A 76 -23.18 39.76 -5.60
CA SER A 76 -22.66 40.07 -6.94
C SER A 76 -21.14 40.25 -7.03
N SER A 77 -20.44 40.47 -5.91
CA SER A 77 -18.98 40.65 -5.87
C SER A 77 -18.16 39.36 -5.92
N TYR A 78 -18.77 38.19 -5.80
CA TYR A 78 -18.05 36.90 -5.64
C TYR A 78 -18.23 35.90 -6.80
N THR A 79 -19.01 36.22 -7.82
CA THR A 79 -19.41 35.29 -8.90
C THR A 79 -18.24 34.64 -9.65
N SER A 80 -17.16 35.38 -9.93
CA SER A 80 -15.99 34.81 -10.61
C SER A 80 -15.17 33.85 -9.73
N ARG A 81 -15.08 34.11 -8.42
CA ARG A 81 -14.39 33.24 -7.45
C ARG A 81 -15.18 31.98 -7.15
N ILE A 82 -16.51 32.06 -7.16
CA ILE A 82 -17.40 30.92 -6.91
C ILE A 82 -17.22 29.83 -7.98
N LYS A 83 -17.06 30.22 -9.26
CA LYS A 83 -16.84 29.26 -10.35
C LYS A 83 -15.56 28.45 -10.16
N SER A 84 -14.44 29.10 -9.81
CA SER A 84 -13.18 28.40 -9.52
C SER A 84 -13.30 27.39 -8.38
N ILE A 85 -14.11 27.68 -7.35
CA ILE A 85 -14.33 26.76 -6.22
C ILE A 85 -15.20 25.58 -6.63
N GLN A 86 -16.22 25.81 -7.47
CA GLN A 86 -17.06 24.72 -8.03
C GLN A 86 -16.24 23.77 -8.91
N ASP A 87 -15.31 24.30 -9.69
CA ASP A 87 -14.40 23.49 -10.51
C ASP A 87 -13.50 22.60 -9.62
N ILE A 88 -12.94 23.15 -8.54
CA ILE A 88 -12.17 22.37 -7.54
C ILE A 88 -13.03 21.30 -6.86
N ALA A 89 -14.25 21.64 -6.45
CA ALA A 89 -15.17 20.69 -5.83
C ALA A 89 -15.56 19.53 -6.77
N SER A 90 -15.62 19.81 -8.08
CA SER A 90 -15.87 18.81 -9.11
C SER A 90 -14.67 17.90 -9.33
N LEU A 91 -13.45 18.45 -9.36
CA LEU A 91 -12.21 17.68 -9.47
C LEU A 91 -12.05 16.68 -8.31
N ILE A 92 -12.41 17.06 -7.08
CA ILE A 92 -12.37 16.17 -5.89
C ILE A 92 -13.30 14.96 -6.04
N VAL A 93 -14.41 15.11 -6.77
CA VAL A 93 -15.33 13.99 -7.00
C VAL A 93 -14.90 13.14 -8.18
N GLN A 94 -14.44 13.77 -9.27
CA GLN A 94 -13.89 13.07 -10.43
C GLN A 94 -12.70 12.19 -10.05
N SER A 95 -11.83 12.66 -9.15
CA SER A 95 -10.68 11.88 -8.69
C SER A 95 -11.08 10.56 -8.02
N ASN A 96 -12.28 10.44 -7.44
CA ASN A 96 -12.75 9.17 -6.86
C ASN A 96 -12.92 8.07 -7.91
N GLU A 97 -13.48 8.41 -9.08
CA GLU A 97 -13.68 7.44 -10.16
C GLU A 97 -12.34 7.00 -10.75
N GLU A 98 -11.42 7.95 -10.93
CA GLU A 98 -10.08 7.64 -11.40
C GLU A 98 -9.29 6.78 -10.42
N GLU A 99 -9.30 7.11 -9.13
CA GLU A 99 -8.66 6.32 -8.07
C GLU A 99 -9.27 4.91 -7.99
N ARG A 100 -10.60 4.79 -8.09
CA ARG A 100 -11.29 3.49 -8.10
C ARG A 100 -10.90 2.65 -9.32
N ASN A 101 -10.86 3.26 -10.52
CA ASN A 101 -10.46 2.57 -11.74
C ASN A 101 -9.00 2.11 -11.66
N ARG A 102 -8.10 2.97 -11.16
CA ARG A 102 -6.70 2.59 -10.91
C ARG A 102 -6.59 1.43 -9.93
N PHE A 103 -7.34 1.46 -8.83
CA PHE A 103 -7.31 0.38 -7.86
C PHE A 103 -7.75 -0.96 -8.48
N ILE A 104 -8.83 -0.96 -9.28
CA ILE A 104 -9.27 -2.17 -9.99
C ILE A 104 -8.15 -2.68 -10.90
N GLN A 105 -7.53 -1.80 -11.70
CA GLN A 105 -6.43 -2.17 -12.60
C GLN A 105 -5.24 -2.77 -11.86
N TYR A 106 -4.79 -2.13 -10.77
CA TYR A 106 -3.65 -2.62 -9.99
C TYR A 106 -3.96 -3.90 -9.25
N ARG A 107 -5.19 -4.05 -8.73
CA ARG A 107 -5.60 -5.29 -8.10
C ARG A 107 -5.53 -6.46 -9.07
N GLU A 108 -6.02 -6.30 -10.30
CA GLU A 108 -5.92 -7.37 -11.32
C GLU A 108 -4.45 -7.68 -11.65
N ARG A 109 -3.59 -6.67 -11.80
CA ARG A 109 -2.14 -6.90 -12.02
C ARG A 109 -1.49 -7.65 -10.87
N LEU A 110 -1.77 -7.22 -9.63
CA LEU A 110 -1.25 -7.87 -8.43
C LEU A 110 -1.71 -9.32 -8.32
N LEU A 111 -2.99 -9.61 -8.59
CA LEU A 111 -3.53 -10.97 -8.54
C LEU A 111 -2.91 -11.90 -9.62
N ASN A 112 -2.46 -11.35 -10.74
CA ASN A 112 -1.81 -12.13 -11.80
C ASN A 112 -0.33 -12.42 -11.54
N VAL A 113 0.35 -11.60 -10.74
CA VAL A 113 1.81 -11.61 -10.59
C VAL A 113 2.24 -12.04 -9.19
N ALA A 114 1.49 -11.64 -8.17
CA ALA A 114 1.86 -11.86 -6.79
C ALA A 114 1.37 -13.20 -6.25
N GLU A 115 2.18 -13.79 -5.38
CA GLU A 115 1.77 -14.85 -4.49
C GLU A 115 0.99 -14.23 -3.31
N ILE A 116 -0.29 -14.56 -3.21
CA ILE A 116 -1.16 -14.02 -2.16
C ILE A 116 -1.12 -14.94 -0.94
N VAL A 117 -0.74 -14.41 0.22
CA VAL A 117 -0.76 -15.16 1.49
C VAL A 117 -2.18 -15.10 2.07
N PRO A 118 -2.93 -16.22 2.09
CA PRO A 118 -4.31 -16.23 2.54
C PRO A 118 -4.38 -16.17 4.07
N LEU A 119 -5.38 -15.44 4.59
CA LEU A 119 -5.65 -15.40 6.01
C LEU A 119 -6.15 -16.77 6.50
N ASN A 120 -5.50 -17.32 7.53
CA ASN A 120 -5.83 -18.61 8.11
C ASN A 120 -5.79 -18.53 9.65
N THR A 121 -6.23 -19.60 10.32
CA THR A 121 -6.32 -19.63 11.78
C THR A 121 -4.98 -19.44 12.49
N GLU A 122 -3.87 -19.87 11.88
CA GLU A 122 -2.54 -19.69 12.46
C GLU A 122 -2.11 -18.22 12.40
N ILE A 123 -2.30 -17.54 11.26
CA ILE A 123 -2.04 -16.10 11.13
C ILE A 123 -2.88 -15.31 12.13
N LEU A 124 -4.15 -15.66 12.31
CA LEU A 124 -5.01 -14.97 13.28
C LEU A 124 -4.49 -15.09 14.72
N LYS A 125 -4.00 -16.27 15.11
CA LYS A 125 -3.42 -16.49 16.45
C LYS A 125 -2.08 -15.78 16.62
N GLU A 126 -1.25 -15.82 15.58
CA GLU A 126 0.06 -15.18 15.59
C GLU A 126 -0.05 -13.65 15.57
N ALA A 127 -1.01 -13.10 14.83
CA ALA A 127 -1.32 -11.67 14.85
C ALA A 127 -1.73 -11.21 16.25
N ALA A 128 -2.69 -11.90 16.89
CA ALA A 128 -3.11 -11.56 18.26
C ALA A 128 -1.96 -11.62 19.28
N SER A 129 -1.02 -12.55 19.08
CA SER A 129 0.19 -12.63 19.91
C SER A 129 1.14 -11.46 19.62
N SER A 130 1.32 -11.11 18.34
CA SER A 130 2.19 -10.04 17.88
C SER A 130 1.71 -8.65 18.33
N GLU A 131 0.39 -8.42 18.38
CA GLU A 131 -0.20 -7.21 18.97
C GLU A 131 0.28 -7.01 20.42
N THR A 132 0.35 -8.11 21.20
CA THR A 132 0.76 -8.02 22.61
C THR A 132 2.27 -7.94 22.79
N ILE A 133 3.03 -8.73 22.00
CA ILE A 133 4.48 -8.84 22.15
C ILE A 133 5.19 -7.59 21.60
N TYR A 134 4.71 -7.07 20.47
CA TYR A 134 5.37 -6.01 19.73
C TYR A 134 4.60 -4.68 19.72
N ASP A 135 3.46 -4.60 20.42
CA ASP A 135 2.57 -3.42 20.46
C ASP A 135 2.13 -2.95 19.07
N LEU A 136 2.02 -3.89 18.12
CA LEU A 136 1.58 -3.60 16.75
C LEU A 136 0.09 -3.30 16.73
N THR A 137 -0.32 -2.40 15.83
CA THR A 137 -1.75 -2.26 15.52
C THR A 137 -2.29 -3.57 14.96
N PRO A 138 -3.60 -3.87 15.11
CA PRO A 138 -4.17 -5.11 14.58
C PRO A 138 -3.91 -5.30 13.08
N GLN A 139 -3.89 -4.21 12.31
CA GLN A 139 -3.61 -4.24 10.87
C GLN A 139 -2.17 -4.66 10.59
N ASP A 140 -1.22 -4.01 11.26
CA ASP A 140 0.21 -4.30 11.15
C ASP A 140 0.54 -5.72 11.63
N ALA A 141 -0.12 -6.17 12.69
CA ALA A 141 0.02 -7.53 13.22
C ALA A 141 -0.43 -8.60 12.22
N PHE A 142 -1.54 -8.38 11.48
CA PHE A 142 -1.95 -9.30 10.42
C PHE A 142 -0.94 -9.36 9.27
N VAL A 143 -0.42 -8.20 8.84
CA VAL A 143 0.61 -8.14 7.80
C VAL A 143 1.86 -8.87 8.27
N TYR A 144 2.35 -8.56 9.47
CA TYR A 144 3.53 -9.18 10.07
C TYR A 144 3.40 -10.70 10.17
N ALA A 145 2.32 -11.18 10.80
CA ALA A 145 2.08 -12.60 10.98
C ALA A 145 2.00 -13.35 9.63
N SER A 146 1.38 -12.74 8.61
CA SER A 146 1.33 -13.31 7.26
C SER A 146 2.72 -13.44 6.64
N VAL A 147 3.56 -12.40 6.77
CA VAL A 147 4.94 -12.39 6.26
C VAL A 147 5.77 -13.45 6.97
N ILE A 148 5.74 -13.50 8.30
CA ILE A 148 6.49 -14.46 9.10
C ILE A 148 6.06 -15.90 8.82
N GLN A 149 4.76 -16.17 8.76
CA GLN A 149 4.27 -17.51 8.43
C GLN A 149 4.76 -17.93 7.05
N HIS A 150 4.67 -17.05 6.04
CA HIS A 150 5.15 -17.38 4.69
C HIS A 150 6.67 -17.56 4.64
N LEU A 151 7.45 -16.74 5.36
CA LEU A 151 8.92 -16.89 5.48
C LEU A 151 9.31 -18.25 6.08
N ARG A 152 8.61 -18.71 7.12
CA ARG A 152 8.84 -20.02 7.74
C ARG A 152 8.65 -21.18 6.78
N HIS A 153 7.66 -21.08 5.88
CA HIS A 153 7.35 -22.13 4.90
C HIS A 153 8.24 -22.07 3.66
N SER A 154 8.47 -20.89 3.10
CA SER A 154 9.17 -20.70 1.83
C SER A 154 10.69 -20.69 1.96
N GLN A 155 11.22 -20.33 3.14
CA GLN A 155 12.65 -20.26 3.48
C GLN A 155 13.52 -19.70 2.32
N PRO A 156 13.24 -18.46 1.88
CA PRO A 156 13.94 -17.91 0.73
C PRO A 156 15.42 -17.70 1.04
N LEU A 157 16.28 -17.89 0.02
CA LEU A 157 17.70 -17.54 0.11
C LEU A 157 17.91 -16.04 0.36
N GLN A 158 16.97 -15.23 -0.14
CA GLN A 158 16.98 -13.79 0.06
C GLN A 158 15.56 -13.23 -0.05
N ALA A 159 15.21 -12.37 0.91
CA ALA A 159 13.96 -11.66 0.94
C ALA A 159 14.13 -10.20 1.40
N CYS A 160 13.17 -9.36 1.03
CA CYS A 160 12.97 -8.07 1.69
C CYS A 160 11.50 -7.84 2.01
N PHE A 161 11.25 -7.06 3.06
CA PHE A 161 9.92 -6.59 3.42
C PHE A 161 9.88 -5.07 3.24
N LEU A 162 9.07 -4.61 2.29
CA LEU A 162 8.88 -3.21 1.98
C LEU A 162 7.65 -2.70 2.74
N ASN A 163 7.91 -1.90 3.79
CA ASN A 163 6.87 -1.42 4.69
C ASN A 163 7.21 -0.03 5.23
N ARG A 164 6.31 0.93 5.01
CA ARG A 164 6.45 2.35 5.37
C ARG A 164 6.07 2.66 6.81
N ASN A 165 5.39 1.76 7.52
CA ASN A 165 5.07 1.88 8.95
C ASN A 165 6.32 1.59 9.81
N PHE A 166 7.47 2.14 9.42
CA PHE A 166 8.77 1.89 10.05
C PHE A 166 8.74 2.09 11.56
N LYS A 167 7.99 3.07 12.08
CA LYS A 167 7.93 3.34 13.52
C LYS A 167 7.43 2.13 14.32
N ASP A 168 6.49 1.38 13.76
CA ASP A 168 5.87 0.23 14.42
C ASP A 168 6.71 -1.05 14.19
N PHE A 169 7.60 -1.05 13.19
CA PHE A 169 8.41 -2.21 12.78
C PHE A 169 9.93 -2.04 13.02
N ASP A 170 10.39 -0.92 13.58
CA ASP A 170 11.80 -0.66 13.92
C ASP A 170 12.21 -1.24 15.28
N SER A 171 11.39 -2.14 15.84
CA SER A 171 11.80 -2.86 17.05
C SER A 171 12.95 -3.81 16.71
N PRO A 172 14.03 -3.84 17.52
CA PRO A 172 15.13 -4.78 17.31
C PRO A 172 14.65 -6.24 17.21
N ASP A 173 13.62 -6.59 17.98
CA ASP A 173 13.07 -7.95 17.99
C ASP A 173 12.43 -8.34 16.65
N ILE A 174 11.68 -7.44 16.01
CA ILE A 174 11.08 -7.67 14.67
C ILE A 174 12.17 -7.78 13.61
N ILE A 175 13.15 -6.87 13.64
CA ILE A 175 14.26 -6.87 12.67
C ILE A 175 15.08 -8.16 12.81
N ASP A 176 15.38 -8.56 14.04
CA ASP A 176 16.11 -9.78 14.34
C ASP A 176 15.31 -11.02 13.92
N GLU A 177 13.99 -11.05 14.16
CA GLU A 177 13.13 -12.15 13.71
C GLU A 177 13.11 -12.27 12.17
N LEU A 178 12.95 -11.17 11.45
CA LEU A 178 13.00 -11.15 9.98
C LEU A 178 14.37 -11.59 9.45
N SER A 179 15.45 -11.16 10.10
CA SER A 179 16.82 -11.47 9.70
C SER A 179 17.12 -12.98 9.74
N LYS A 180 16.51 -13.73 10.68
CA LYS A 180 16.62 -15.20 10.77
C LYS A 180 16.14 -15.92 9.51
N PHE A 181 15.28 -15.28 8.73
CA PHE A 181 14.74 -15.80 7.47
C PHE A 181 15.36 -15.15 6.23
N ASN A 182 16.55 -14.52 6.36
CA ASN A 182 17.20 -13.76 5.30
C ASN A 182 16.31 -12.64 4.73
N CYS A 183 15.38 -12.11 5.54
CA CYS A 183 14.48 -11.06 5.15
C CYS A 183 14.95 -9.71 5.71
N ARG A 184 15.22 -8.75 4.82
CA ARG A 184 15.60 -7.39 5.19
C ARG A 184 14.39 -6.46 5.21
N MET A 185 14.15 -5.78 6.32
CA MET A 185 13.16 -4.70 6.40
C MET A 185 13.67 -3.44 5.67
N ILE A 186 12.86 -2.86 4.78
CA ILE A 186 13.20 -1.65 4.03
C ILE A 186 12.02 -0.66 4.10
N PRO A 187 12.21 0.53 4.70
CA PRO A 187 11.10 1.43 5.01
C PRO A 187 10.59 2.30 3.86
N ARG A 188 11.31 2.28 2.73
CA ARG A 188 10.97 3.07 1.54
C ARG A 188 11.03 2.21 0.27
N PHE A 189 10.11 2.44 -0.64
CA PHE A 189 9.99 1.70 -1.89
C PHE A 189 11.09 2.09 -2.90
N ASP A 190 11.57 3.34 -2.90
CA ASP A 190 12.71 3.77 -3.72
C ASP A 190 14.02 3.05 -3.32
N HIS A 191 14.26 2.91 -2.02
CA HIS A 191 15.36 2.11 -1.47
C HIS A 191 15.18 0.62 -1.77
N GLY A 192 13.93 0.14 -1.69
CA GLY A 192 13.57 -1.23 -2.07
C GLY A 192 13.90 -1.52 -3.54
N LEU A 193 13.52 -0.62 -4.44
CA LEU A 193 13.83 -0.72 -5.87
C LEU A 193 15.34 -0.71 -6.12
N SER A 194 16.07 0.20 -5.49
CA SER A 194 17.54 0.28 -5.61
C SER A 194 18.21 -1.02 -5.14
N PHE A 195 17.70 -1.61 -4.04
CA PHE A 195 18.17 -2.90 -3.54
C PHE A 195 17.93 -4.03 -4.56
N LEU A 196 16.76 -4.07 -5.19
CA LEU A 196 16.43 -5.07 -6.21
C LEU A 196 17.30 -4.94 -7.47
N GLN A 197 17.54 -3.72 -7.93
CA GLN A 197 18.36 -3.46 -9.11
C GLN A 197 19.82 -3.85 -8.89
N ALA A 198 20.36 -3.59 -7.69
CA ALA A 198 21.70 -4.03 -7.33
C ALA A 198 21.84 -5.56 -7.37
N GLN A 199 20.84 -6.31 -6.88
CA GLN A 199 20.82 -7.77 -6.94
C GLN A 199 20.71 -8.31 -8.37
N THR A 200 19.88 -7.68 -9.20
CA THR A 200 19.64 -8.11 -10.58
C THR A 200 20.87 -7.87 -11.48
N SER A 201 21.59 -6.76 -11.27
CA SER A 201 22.80 -6.44 -12.03
C SER A 201 23.93 -7.46 -11.79
N HIS A 202 23.97 -8.09 -10.62
CA HIS A 202 24.91 -9.15 -10.31
C HIS A 202 24.59 -10.48 -11.03
N LEU A 203 23.33 -10.71 -11.43
CA LEU A 203 22.91 -11.93 -12.13
C LEU A 203 23.14 -11.88 -13.65
N ASP A 204 23.21 -10.68 -14.24
CA ASP A 204 23.49 -10.48 -15.68
C ASP A 204 25.00 -10.40 -16.00
N SER A 205 25.87 -10.55 -14.98
CA SER A 205 27.33 -10.40 -15.08
C SER A 205 28.11 -11.73 -15.05
N ASP A 206 27.43 -12.86 -14.87
CA ASP A 206 27.97 -14.22 -14.84
C ASP A 206 27.42 -15.07 -16.01
#